data_AF-A0A7S1L7P5-F1
#
_entry.id   AF-A0A7S1L7P5-F1
#
_cell.length_a   1.000
_cell.length_b   1.000
_cell.length_c   1.000
_cell.angle_alpha   90.00
_cell.angle_beta   90.00
_cell.angle_gamma   90.00
#
_symmetry.space_group_name_H-M   'P 1'
#
loop_
_entity.id
_entity.type
_entity.pdbx_description
1 polymer ?
#
loop_
_entity_poly.entity_id
_entity_poly.type
_entity_poly.pdbx_seq_one_letter_code
_entity_poly.pdbx_strand_id
1 'polypeptide(L)'
;AGPAGAAAAVKEEALVAVRFEGTFCDPYEGLADGVEMLVPLKLVRPLGPGADPLGPPPLLSLLCVRWYDYWSSPWSSDYNVISDTMLTKTFDGPCGPSDVLPGEHEVYTVFVRRSADLALISEQWACLALRGKHRVAWYFLWPTAMRTGVGVTRPGCVNEQDFFALAQRMERAGIRSGWPHPSQLYRLLCGKLWIPQMSLNREYRVPPTTRVHYQELAADPSATAAAALERLRTLRREIWGEEPDAPASLR
;
A
#
# COMPACT_ATOMS: atom_id res chain seq x y z
N ALA A 1 -37.71 -2.37 -43.14
CA ALA A 1 -37.33 -3.48 -42.23
C ALA A 1 -36.20 -2.98 -41.34
N GLY A 2 -36.53 -2.50 -40.14
CA GLY A 2 -35.53 -2.11 -39.13
C GLY A 2 -35.32 -3.25 -38.14
N PRO A 3 -34.10 -3.49 -37.64
CA PRO A 3 -33.86 -4.58 -36.70
C PRO A 3 -34.50 -4.26 -35.36
N ALA A 4 -35.38 -5.15 -34.90
CA ALA A 4 -35.96 -5.11 -33.58
C ALA A 4 -34.85 -5.35 -32.55
N GLY A 5 -34.56 -4.34 -31.73
CA GLY A 5 -33.64 -4.45 -30.61
C GLY A 5 -34.24 -5.36 -29.54
N ALA A 6 -33.60 -6.50 -29.28
CA ALA A 6 -33.94 -7.36 -28.16
C ALA A 6 -33.54 -6.65 -26.84
N ALA A 7 -34.54 -6.23 -26.07
CA ALA A 7 -34.35 -5.77 -24.71
C ALA A 7 -33.85 -6.96 -23.87
N ALA A 8 -32.58 -6.93 -23.48
CA ALA A 8 -32.03 -7.90 -22.55
C ALA A 8 -32.77 -7.75 -21.21
N ALA A 9 -33.47 -8.80 -20.79
CA ALA A 9 -34.12 -8.86 -19.49
C ALA A 9 -33.04 -8.71 -18.39
N VAL A 10 -33.09 -7.61 -17.66
CA VAL A 10 -32.27 -7.39 -16.46
C VAL A 10 -32.75 -8.44 -15.45
N LYS A 11 -31.95 -9.49 -15.23
CA LYS A 11 -32.21 -10.44 -14.14
C LYS A 11 -32.12 -9.67 -12.83
N GLU A 12 -33.24 -9.58 -12.10
CA GLU A 12 -33.25 -9.10 -10.72
C GLU A 12 -32.27 -9.96 -9.91
N GLU A 13 -31.25 -9.30 -9.37
CA GLU A 13 -30.26 -9.93 -8.53
C GLU A 13 -30.84 -10.12 -7.13
N ALA A 14 -30.92 -11.36 -6.65
CA ALA A 14 -31.45 -11.65 -5.33
C ALA A 14 -30.59 -10.96 -4.25
N LEU A 15 -31.22 -10.14 -3.41
CA LEU A 15 -30.58 -9.44 -2.29
C LEU A 15 -30.91 -10.15 -0.98
N VAL A 16 -29.96 -10.12 -0.05
CA VAL A 16 -30.16 -10.57 1.35
C VAL A 16 -29.76 -9.47 2.30
N ALA A 17 -30.49 -9.34 3.42
CA ALA A 17 -30.11 -8.43 4.49
C ALA A 17 -28.92 -9.02 5.25
N VAL A 18 -27.83 -8.26 5.32
CA VAL A 18 -26.62 -8.58 6.08
C VAL A 18 -26.41 -7.51 7.12
N ARG A 19 -26.18 -7.94 8.36
CA ARG A 19 -25.75 -7.06 9.44
C ARG A 19 -24.24 -7.14 9.58
N PHE A 20 -23.57 -6.00 9.41
CA PHE A 20 -22.15 -5.85 9.69
C PHE A 20 -21.99 -5.41 11.14
N GLU A 21 -21.29 -6.22 11.93
CA GLU A 21 -20.99 -5.92 13.34
C GLU A 21 -19.75 -5.01 13.44
N GLY A 22 -19.80 -3.99 14.29
CA GLY A 22 -18.68 -3.08 14.51
C GLY A 22 -19.10 -1.63 14.77
N THR A 23 -18.15 -0.76 15.13
CA THR A 23 -18.44 0.65 15.37
C THR A 23 -18.51 1.41 14.04
N PHE A 24 -19.72 1.65 13.55
CA PHE A 24 -19.99 2.46 12.37
C PHE A 24 -20.41 3.87 12.79
N CYS A 25 -20.20 4.84 11.91
CA CYS A 25 -20.78 6.17 12.07
C CYS A 25 -21.56 6.46 10.80
N ASP A 26 -22.88 6.34 10.88
CA ASP A 26 -23.79 6.77 9.83
C ASP A 26 -23.82 8.31 9.79
N PRO A 27 -23.74 8.94 8.61
CA PRO A 27 -23.74 10.40 8.50
C PRO A 27 -25.05 11.06 8.93
N TYR A 28 -26.16 10.32 9.03
CA TYR A 28 -27.47 10.80 9.44
C TYR A 28 -27.85 10.32 10.85
N GLU A 29 -27.53 9.07 11.19
CA GLU A 29 -27.96 8.44 12.45
C GLU A 29 -26.88 8.46 13.55
N GLY A 30 -25.64 8.80 13.19
CA GLY A 30 -24.52 8.88 14.14
C GLY A 30 -23.86 7.52 14.40
N LEU A 31 -23.30 7.34 15.61
CA LEU A 31 -22.57 6.13 15.99
C LEU A 31 -23.53 4.94 16.16
N ALA A 32 -23.21 3.81 15.56
CA ALA A 32 -23.96 2.56 15.66
C ALA A 32 -23.02 1.37 15.87
N ASP A 33 -23.48 0.36 16.60
CA ASP A 33 -22.74 -0.89 16.88
C ASP A 33 -22.86 -1.93 15.75
N GLY A 34 -23.49 -1.53 14.64
CA GLY A 34 -23.56 -2.30 13.41
C GLY A 34 -24.30 -1.55 12.32
N VAL A 35 -24.20 -2.03 11.07
CA VAL A 35 -24.97 -1.51 9.93
C VAL A 35 -25.65 -2.65 9.20
N GLU A 36 -26.93 -2.50 8.89
CA GLU A 36 -27.67 -3.44 8.07
C GLU A 36 -27.68 -2.96 6.62
N MET A 37 -27.28 -3.83 5.71
CA MET A 37 -27.27 -3.53 4.27
C MET A 37 -27.88 -4.67 3.49
N LEU A 38 -28.56 -4.34 2.40
CA LEU A 38 -28.96 -5.31 1.40
C LEU A 38 -27.76 -5.60 0.50
N VAL A 39 -27.32 -6.85 0.50
CA VAL A 39 -26.16 -7.29 -0.26
C VAL A 39 -26.60 -8.34 -1.27
N PRO A 40 -26.09 -8.32 -2.52
CA PRO A 40 -26.30 -9.41 -3.47
C PRO A 40 -25.95 -10.77 -2.85
N LEU A 41 -26.86 -11.73 -2.96
CA LEU A 41 -26.71 -13.08 -2.37
C LEU A 41 -25.40 -13.76 -2.80
N LYS A 42 -24.91 -13.49 -4.01
CA LYS A 42 -23.63 -14.02 -4.51
C LYS A 42 -22.41 -13.58 -3.69
N LEU A 43 -22.51 -12.49 -2.94
CA LEU A 43 -21.44 -11.95 -2.08
C LEU A 43 -21.53 -12.49 -0.64
N VAL A 44 -22.61 -13.20 -0.31
CA VAL A 44 -22.84 -13.73 1.03
C VAL A 44 -22.62 -15.23 0.98
N ARG A 45 -21.70 -15.73 1.82
CA ARG A 45 -21.54 -17.18 2.01
C ARG A 45 -22.65 -17.67 2.94
N PRO A 46 -23.63 -18.46 2.47
CA PRO A 46 -24.64 -19.01 3.35
C PRO A 46 -23.98 -19.99 4.32
N LEU A 47 -24.17 -19.77 5.62
CA LEU A 47 -23.77 -20.72 6.65
C LEU A 47 -24.86 -21.78 6.77
N GLY A 48 -24.52 -23.03 6.42
CA GLY A 48 -25.42 -24.16 6.63
C GLY A 48 -25.70 -24.37 8.13
N PRO A 49 -26.84 -24.95 8.51
CA PRO A 49 -27.13 -25.27 9.91
C PRO A 49 -26.06 -26.23 10.47
N GLY A 50 -25.37 -25.82 11.53
CA GLY A 50 -24.28 -26.57 12.16
C GLY A 50 -22.92 -26.46 11.45
N ALA A 51 -22.82 -25.69 10.37
CA ALA A 51 -21.53 -25.32 9.83
C ALA A 51 -20.79 -24.43 10.83
N ASP A 52 -19.48 -24.61 10.96
CA ASP A 52 -18.62 -23.61 11.61
C ASP A 52 -18.97 -22.25 10.97
N PRO A 53 -19.42 -21.24 11.76
CA PRO A 53 -19.77 -19.93 11.21
C PRO A 53 -18.61 -19.27 10.45
N LEU A 54 -17.38 -19.74 10.68
CA LEU A 54 -16.21 -19.28 9.98
C LEU A 54 -15.80 -20.21 8.81
N GLY A 55 -16.39 -21.40 8.69
CA GLY A 55 -16.07 -22.39 7.66
C GLY A 55 -14.62 -22.91 7.72
N PRO A 56 -14.22 -23.76 6.77
CA PRO A 56 -12.83 -24.20 6.66
C PRO A 56 -11.90 -22.99 6.43
N PRO A 57 -10.66 -23.02 6.95
CA PRO A 57 -9.72 -21.94 6.72
C PRO A 57 -9.43 -21.77 5.22
N PRO A 58 -9.45 -20.53 4.69
CA PRO A 58 -9.20 -20.30 3.27
C PRO A 58 -7.76 -20.62 2.89
N LEU A 59 -7.46 -20.72 1.60
CA LEU A 59 -6.08 -20.83 1.14
C LEU A 59 -5.28 -19.55 1.48
N LEU A 60 -5.90 -18.37 1.38
CA LEU A 60 -5.24 -17.08 1.53
C LEU A 60 -6.00 -16.14 2.48
N SER A 61 -5.31 -15.55 3.45
CA SER A 61 -5.81 -14.40 4.23
C SER A 61 -4.97 -13.16 3.97
N LEU A 62 -5.66 -12.10 3.57
CA LEU A 62 -5.08 -10.80 3.24
C LEU A 62 -5.41 -9.79 4.34
N LEU A 63 -4.39 -9.19 4.95
CA LEU A 63 -4.54 -8.00 5.77
C LEU A 63 -4.34 -6.76 4.88
N CYS A 64 -5.41 -6.08 4.53
CA CYS A 64 -5.38 -4.85 3.75
C CYS A 64 -5.33 -3.63 4.68
N VAL A 65 -4.19 -2.97 4.79
CA VAL A 65 -4.07 -1.71 5.54
C VAL A 65 -4.22 -0.55 4.56
N ARG A 66 -5.25 0.29 4.71
CA ARG A 66 -5.53 1.39 3.79
C ARG A 66 -5.96 2.67 4.50
N TRP A 67 -5.91 3.78 3.78
CA TRP A 67 -6.40 5.07 4.26
C TRP A 67 -7.91 5.04 4.52
N TYR A 68 -8.35 5.66 5.61
CA TYR A 68 -9.76 5.64 6.01
C TYR A 68 -10.67 6.36 5.02
N ASP A 69 -10.23 7.50 4.50
CA ASP A 69 -11.06 8.37 3.67
C ASP A 69 -10.84 8.05 2.20
N TYR A 70 -11.46 6.95 1.77
CA TYR A 70 -11.37 6.47 0.39
C TYR A 70 -12.49 7.00 -0.52
N TRP A 71 -13.48 7.68 0.05
CA TRP A 71 -14.68 8.15 -0.66
C TRP A 71 -14.65 9.63 -0.98
N SER A 72 -13.87 10.45 -0.26
CA SER A 72 -13.84 11.91 -0.50
C SER A 72 -13.16 12.31 -1.80
N SER A 73 -12.33 11.44 -2.38
CA SER A 73 -11.62 11.72 -3.62
C SER A 73 -12.44 11.27 -4.83
N PRO A 74 -12.94 12.19 -5.67
CA PRO A 74 -13.62 11.82 -6.91
C PRO A 74 -12.63 11.33 -7.99
N TRP A 75 -11.32 11.42 -7.73
CA TRP A 75 -10.27 11.09 -8.69
C TRP A 75 -9.85 9.63 -8.55
N SER A 76 -10.10 8.85 -9.59
CA SER A 76 -9.58 7.49 -9.72
C SER A 76 -8.28 7.46 -10.51
N SER A 77 -7.30 6.72 -10.00
CA SER A 77 -6.06 6.43 -10.70
C SER A 77 -5.47 5.13 -10.15
N ASP A 78 -4.80 4.37 -11.02
CA ASP A 78 -4.20 3.07 -10.69
C ASP A 78 -2.99 3.18 -9.75
N TYR A 79 -2.48 4.39 -9.50
CA TYR A 79 -1.43 4.65 -8.51
C TYR A 79 -1.94 5.34 -7.24
N ASN A 80 -3.24 5.64 -7.16
CA ASN A 80 -3.82 6.41 -6.07
C ASN A 80 -4.28 5.49 -4.93
N VAL A 81 -3.45 5.35 -3.88
CA VAL A 81 -3.74 4.42 -2.76
C VAL A 81 -4.95 4.81 -1.91
N ILE A 82 -5.45 6.04 -2.05
CA ILE A 82 -6.69 6.49 -1.42
C ILE A 82 -7.93 6.21 -2.28
N SER A 83 -7.78 5.84 -3.57
CA SER A 83 -8.91 5.57 -4.46
C SER A 83 -9.37 4.13 -4.35
N ASP A 84 -10.68 3.93 -4.26
CA ASP A 84 -11.26 2.59 -4.22
C ASP A 84 -11.05 1.82 -5.53
N THR A 85 -11.01 2.53 -6.68
CA THR A 85 -10.82 1.91 -8.00
C THR A 85 -9.55 1.07 -8.08
N MET A 86 -8.45 1.53 -7.47
CA MET A 86 -7.20 0.76 -7.43
C MET A 86 -7.41 -0.55 -6.65
N LEU A 87 -8.07 -0.51 -5.49
CA LEU A 87 -8.32 -1.72 -4.71
C LEU A 87 -9.28 -2.65 -5.43
N THR A 88 -10.41 -2.17 -5.96
CA THR A 88 -11.33 -3.02 -6.74
C THR A 88 -10.61 -3.71 -7.90
N LYS A 89 -9.76 -2.99 -8.64
CA LYS A 89 -8.95 -3.61 -9.70
C LYS A 89 -7.92 -4.62 -9.18
N THR A 90 -7.34 -4.37 -8.00
CA THR A 90 -6.31 -5.26 -7.44
C THR A 90 -6.91 -6.52 -6.83
N PHE A 91 -8.08 -6.42 -6.19
CA PHE A 91 -8.77 -7.54 -5.55
C PHE A 91 -9.66 -8.30 -6.54
N ASP A 92 -10.46 -7.59 -7.32
CA ASP A 92 -11.52 -8.14 -8.18
C ASP A 92 -11.19 -8.10 -9.67
N GLY A 93 -10.08 -7.46 -10.06
CA GLY A 93 -9.64 -7.44 -11.45
C GLY A 93 -8.96 -8.74 -11.90
N PRO A 94 -8.63 -8.85 -13.20
CA PRO A 94 -7.93 -10.00 -13.74
C PRO A 94 -6.64 -10.29 -12.97
N CYS A 95 -6.39 -11.57 -12.68
CA CYS A 95 -5.26 -12.02 -11.86
C CYS A 95 -5.32 -11.60 -10.38
N GLY A 96 -6.39 -10.94 -9.93
CA GLY A 96 -6.63 -10.63 -8.53
C GLY A 96 -7.04 -11.86 -7.71
N PRO A 97 -7.00 -11.79 -6.36
CA PRO A 97 -7.47 -12.86 -5.48
C PRO A 97 -8.87 -13.37 -5.81
N SER A 98 -9.82 -12.50 -6.16
CA SER A 98 -11.19 -12.92 -6.48
C SER A 98 -11.28 -13.72 -7.79
N ASP A 99 -10.39 -13.45 -8.74
CA ASP A 99 -10.33 -14.14 -10.04
C ASP A 99 -9.57 -15.47 -9.93
N VAL A 100 -8.40 -15.46 -9.28
CA VAL A 100 -7.49 -16.62 -9.22
C VAL A 100 -7.86 -17.59 -8.10
N LEU A 101 -8.43 -17.10 -6.99
CA LEU A 101 -8.79 -17.86 -5.79
C LEU A 101 -10.25 -17.63 -5.38
N PRO A 102 -11.23 -17.93 -6.27
CA PRO A 102 -12.63 -17.67 -6.00
C PRO A 102 -13.11 -18.46 -4.78
N GLY A 103 -13.54 -17.76 -3.74
CA GLY A 103 -14.01 -18.36 -2.48
C GLY A 103 -12.91 -18.96 -1.58
N GLU A 104 -11.66 -18.95 -2.02
CA GLU A 104 -10.51 -19.52 -1.31
C GLU A 104 -9.62 -18.44 -0.67
N HIS A 105 -10.14 -17.22 -0.55
CA HIS A 105 -9.45 -16.12 0.11
C HIS A 105 -10.40 -15.33 1.04
N GLU A 106 -9.81 -14.67 2.04
CA GLU A 106 -10.48 -13.70 2.90
C GLU A 106 -9.65 -12.41 2.98
N VAL A 107 -10.33 -11.27 3.17
CA VAL A 107 -9.69 -9.95 3.28
C VAL A 107 -10.14 -9.27 4.56
N TYR A 108 -9.19 -8.95 5.42
CA TYR A 108 -9.40 -8.10 6.60
C TYR A 108 -8.88 -6.72 6.29
N THR A 109 -9.77 -5.72 6.31
CA THR A 109 -9.38 -4.33 6.01
C THR A 109 -9.22 -3.54 7.30
N VAL A 110 -8.07 -2.88 7.46
CA VAL A 110 -7.80 -1.95 8.55
C VAL A 110 -7.69 -0.54 7.98
N PHE A 111 -8.52 0.35 8.50
CA PHE A 111 -8.56 1.76 8.10
C PHE A 111 -7.71 2.60 9.05
N VAL A 112 -6.82 3.42 8.49
CA VAL A 112 -5.97 4.34 9.26
C VAL A 112 -6.23 5.79 8.89
N ARG A 113 -6.21 6.67 9.88
CA ARG A 113 -6.39 8.13 9.72
C ARG A 113 -5.11 8.92 9.93
N ARG A 114 -4.14 8.34 10.65
CA ARG A 114 -2.87 8.97 10.98
C ARG A 114 -1.82 7.91 11.28
N SER A 115 -0.55 8.29 11.24
CA SER A 115 0.58 7.39 11.50
C SER A 115 0.48 6.69 12.86
N ALA A 116 -0.02 7.38 13.89
CA ALA A 116 -0.19 6.81 15.23
C ALA A 116 -1.15 5.61 15.27
N ASP A 117 -2.09 5.50 14.32
CA ASP A 117 -3.02 4.38 14.26
C ASP A 117 -2.32 3.08 13.86
N LEU A 118 -1.16 3.17 13.18
CA LEU A 118 -0.36 1.99 12.80
C LEU A 118 0.17 1.23 14.02
N ALA A 119 0.39 1.92 15.14
CA ALA A 119 0.80 1.30 16.40
C ALA A 119 -0.34 0.51 17.07
N LEU A 120 -1.60 0.84 16.77
CA LEU A 120 -2.77 0.15 17.31
C LEU A 120 -3.02 -1.20 16.61
N ILE A 121 -2.42 -1.41 15.43
CA ILE A 121 -2.54 -2.66 14.70
C ILE A 121 -1.68 -3.71 15.40
N SER A 122 -2.35 -4.67 16.04
CA SER A 122 -1.74 -5.76 16.80
C SER A 122 -1.42 -6.95 15.89
N GLU A 123 -0.16 -7.38 15.92
CA GLU A 123 0.32 -8.60 15.27
C GLU A 123 -0.31 -9.85 15.88
N GLN A 124 -0.55 -9.87 17.19
CA GLN A 124 -1.17 -11.00 17.88
C GLN A 124 -2.61 -11.17 17.41
N TRP A 125 -3.37 -10.07 17.33
CA TRP A 125 -4.71 -10.09 16.79
C TRP A 125 -4.70 -10.58 15.33
N ALA A 126 -3.82 -10.03 14.50
CA ALA A 126 -3.74 -10.42 13.10
C ALA A 126 -3.41 -11.91 12.92
N CYS A 127 -2.51 -12.47 13.74
CA CYS A 127 -2.19 -13.89 13.72
C CYS A 127 -3.38 -14.79 14.09
N LEU A 128 -4.27 -14.33 14.98
CA LEU A 128 -5.48 -15.06 15.38
C LEU A 128 -6.62 -14.90 14.37
N ALA A 129 -6.76 -13.70 13.79
CA ALA A 129 -7.83 -13.38 12.85
C ALA A 129 -7.61 -13.97 11.45
N LEU A 130 -6.37 -13.91 10.94
CA LEU A 130 -6.02 -14.42 9.61
C LEU A 130 -5.86 -15.94 9.65
N ARG A 131 -6.91 -16.69 9.30
CA ARG A 131 -6.94 -18.16 9.48
C ARG A 131 -6.35 -18.93 8.30
N GLY A 132 -6.16 -18.27 7.17
CA GLY A 132 -5.77 -18.89 5.91
C GLY A 132 -4.38 -19.50 5.95
N LYS A 133 -4.17 -20.53 5.12
CA LYS A 133 -2.90 -21.27 5.03
C LYS A 133 -1.73 -20.35 4.70
N HIS A 134 -1.99 -19.36 3.84
CA HIS A 134 -1.06 -18.30 3.52
C HIS A 134 -1.57 -16.98 4.06
N ARG A 135 -0.72 -16.25 4.80
CA ARG A 135 -1.07 -14.97 5.41
C ARG A 135 -0.17 -13.88 4.84
N VAL A 136 -0.78 -12.79 4.40
CA VAL A 136 -0.07 -11.71 3.71
C VAL A 136 -0.68 -10.36 4.07
N ALA A 137 0.16 -9.33 4.22
CA ALA A 137 -0.27 -7.96 4.42
C ALA A 137 -0.03 -7.13 3.16
N TRP A 138 -1.03 -6.33 2.78
CA TRP A 138 -0.98 -5.36 1.69
C TRP A 138 -1.18 -3.96 2.27
N TYR A 139 -0.23 -3.07 1.99
CA TYR A 139 -0.22 -1.72 2.54
C TYR A 139 -0.51 -0.68 1.45
N PHE A 140 -1.74 -0.17 1.42
CA PHE A 140 -2.18 0.91 0.55
C PHE A 140 -2.01 2.26 1.25
N LEU A 141 -0.75 2.58 1.57
CA LEU A 141 -0.34 3.82 2.23
C LEU A 141 0.96 4.32 1.62
N TRP A 142 1.19 5.62 1.68
CA TRP A 142 2.44 6.25 1.24
C TRP A 142 3.32 6.58 2.44
N PRO A 143 4.42 5.85 2.69
CA PRO A 143 5.39 6.23 3.71
C PRO A 143 6.11 7.51 3.26
N THR A 144 6.19 8.51 4.13
CA THR A 144 6.90 9.76 3.86
C THR A 144 7.88 10.10 4.98
N ALA A 145 9.06 10.57 4.60
CA ALA A 145 10.10 11.03 5.52
C ALA A 145 9.85 12.45 6.04
N MET A 146 8.80 13.12 5.57
CA MET A 146 8.47 14.46 6.01
C MET A 146 8.08 14.43 7.50
N ARG A 147 9.00 14.89 8.36
CA ARG A 147 8.63 15.44 9.65
C ARG A 147 7.76 16.64 9.32
N THR A 148 6.45 16.50 9.41
CA THR A 148 5.47 17.56 9.15
C THR A 148 5.77 18.73 10.10
N GLY A 149 6.62 19.64 9.65
CA GLY A 149 6.59 21.03 10.07
C GLY A 149 5.32 21.62 9.46
N VAL A 150 4.34 21.90 10.31
CA VAL A 150 3.12 22.66 10.00
C VAL A 150 2.16 21.98 9.00
N GLY A 151 1.31 21.10 9.53
CA GLY A 151 -0.14 21.23 9.30
C GLY A 151 -0.80 20.55 8.10
N VAL A 152 -0.09 19.93 7.16
CA VAL A 152 -0.75 19.22 6.03
C VAL A 152 -0.36 17.76 5.98
N THR A 153 -1.11 16.93 6.72
CA THR A 153 -1.13 15.49 6.50
C THR A 153 -1.81 15.24 5.16
N ARG A 154 -1.04 14.95 4.11
CA ARG A 154 -1.62 14.56 2.82
C ARG A 154 -2.39 13.24 3.00
N PRO A 155 -3.64 13.12 2.52
CA PRO A 155 -4.39 11.87 2.60
C PRO A 155 -3.60 10.69 2.03
N GLY A 156 -3.63 9.57 2.73
CA GLY A 156 -2.88 8.35 2.39
C GLY A 156 -1.41 8.38 2.78
N CYS A 157 -0.86 9.52 3.20
CA CYS A 157 0.51 9.60 3.68
C CYS A 157 0.63 9.29 5.17
N VAL A 158 1.62 8.47 5.53
CA VAL A 158 1.98 8.14 6.91
C VAL A 158 3.48 8.36 7.14
N ASN A 159 3.88 8.40 8.40
CA ASN A 159 5.29 8.49 8.77
C ASN A 159 6.02 7.22 8.31
N GLU A 160 7.17 7.39 7.64
CA GLU A 160 7.99 6.29 7.14
C GLU A 160 8.40 5.29 8.26
N GLN A 161 8.81 5.79 9.42
CA GLN A 161 9.32 4.96 10.51
C GLN A 161 8.19 4.09 11.08
N ASP A 162 7.03 4.67 11.32
CA ASP A 162 5.85 3.96 11.84
C ASP A 162 5.36 2.89 10.85
N PHE A 163 5.35 3.24 9.54
CA PHE A 163 4.99 2.31 8.48
C PHE A 163 5.91 1.08 8.45
N PHE A 164 7.23 1.30 8.39
CA PHE A 164 8.18 0.20 8.32
C PHE A 164 8.25 -0.58 9.64
N ALA A 165 8.03 0.06 10.79
CA ALA A 165 7.91 -0.64 12.06
C ALA A 165 6.71 -1.60 12.07
N LEU A 166 5.55 -1.18 11.58
CA LEU A 166 4.39 -2.07 11.41
C LEU A 166 4.71 -3.24 10.46
N ALA A 167 5.23 -2.94 9.27
CA ALA A 167 5.55 -3.97 8.27
C ALA A 167 6.51 -5.03 8.83
N GLN A 168 7.57 -4.59 9.51
CA GLN A 168 8.53 -5.50 10.14
C GLN A 168 7.92 -6.32 11.29
N ARG A 169 7.04 -5.73 12.11
CA ARG A 169 6.34 -6.48 13.17
C ARG A 169 5.48 -7.59 12.57
N MET A 170 4.71 -7.29 11.53
CA MET A 170 3.88 -8.26 10.82
C MET A 170 4.71 -9.37 10.17
N GLU A 171 5.80 -9.01 9.50
CA GLU A 171 6.71 -9.99 8.88
C GLU A 171 7.33 -10.94 9.92
N ARG A 172 7.76 -10.42 11.08
CA ARG A 172 8.26 -11.25 12.19
C ARG A 172 7.19 -12.17 12.78
N ALA A 173 5.93 -11.75 12.73
CA ALA A 173 4.78 -12.58 13.15
C ALA A 173 4.37 -13.61 12.08
N GLY A 174 5.11 -13.72 10.98
CA GLY A 174 4.82 -14.67 9.89
C GLY A 174 3.77 -14.19 8.90
N ILE A 175 3.38 -12.91 8.94
CA ILE A 175 2.50 -12.26 7.96
C ILE A 175 3.39 -11.48 6.99
N ARG A 176 3.69 -12.08 5.84
CA ARG A 176 4.61 -11.46 4.85
C ARG A 176 4.01 -10.20 4.23
N SER A 177 4.82 -9.19 3.92
CA SER A 177 4.36 -8.08 3.07
C SER A 177 4.27 -8.56 1.61
N GLY A 178 3.07 -8.59 1.04
CA GLY A 178 2.83 -8.99 -0.34
C GLY A 178 2.70 -7.83 -1.31
N TRP A 179 2.26 -6.67 -0.83
CA TRP A 179 2.19 -5.44 -1.59
C TRP A 179 2.55 -4.25 -0.70
N PRO A 180 3.40 -3.32 -1.17
CA PRO A 180 4.07 -3.36 -2.47
C PRO A 180 5.20 -4.39 -2.57
N HIS A 181 6.06 -4.49 -1.56
CA HIS A 181 7.16 -5.46 -1.49
C HIS A 181 7.50 -5.76 -0.01
N PRO A 182 8.29 -6.80 0.30
CA PRO A 182 8.90 -6.98 1.62
C PRO A 182 9.53 -5.68 2.13
N SER A 183 9.39 -5.40 3.42
CA SER A 183 9.63 -4.06 3.99
C SER A 183 11.03 -3.53 3.64
N GLN A 184 12.04 -4.41 3.66
CA GLN A 184 13.43 -4.06 3.31
C GLN A 184 13.58 -3.62 1.85
N LEU A 185 13.04 -4.40 0.92
CA LEU A 185 13.09 -4.08 -0.51
C LEU A 185 12.28 -2.83 -0.81
N TYR A 186 11.10 -2.70 -0.21
CA TYR A 186 10.27 -1.52 -0.41
C TYR A 186 10.98 -0.25 0.06
N ARG A 187 11.64 -0.28 1.22
CA ARG A 187 12.44 0.85 1.72
C ARG A 187 13.60 1.21 0.79
N LEU A 188 14.29 0.21 0.26
CA LEU A 188 15.37 0.40 -0.71
C LEU A 188 14.87 1.12 -1.97
N LEU A 189 13.75 0.66 -2.52
CA LEU A 189 13.15 1.21 -3.74
C LEU A 189 12.60 2.62 -3.53
N CYS A 190 11.73 2.82 -2.53
CA CYS A 190 11.12 4.12 -2.25
C CYS A 190 12.12 5.19 -1.81
N GLY A 191 13.09 4.81 -0.97
CA GLY A 191 14.15 5.72 -0.57
C GLY A 191 15.19 5.99 -1.67
N LYS A 192 15.04 5.38 -2.85
CA LYS A 192 16.04 5.43 -3.95
C LYS A 192 17.45 5.06 -3.48
N LEU A 193 17.54 4.22 -2.45
CA LEU A 193 18.79 3.87 -1.78
C LEU A 193 19.67 2.96 -2.64
N TRP A 194 19.11 2.36 -3.69
CA TRP A 194 19.81 1.55 -4.67
C TRP A 194 20.62 2.37 -5.69
N ILE A 195 20.23 3.61 -5.98
CA ILE A 195 20.85 4.42 -7.05
C ILE A 195 22.35 4.64 -6.80
N PRO A 196 22.80 5.03 -5.58
CA PRO A 196 24.24 5.17 -5.30
C PRO A 196 25.02 3.88 -5.54
N GLN A 197 24.45 2.72 -5.21
CA GLN A 197 25.10 1.43 -5.42
C GLN A 197 25.21 1.09 -6.91
N MET A 198 24.13 1.31 -7.67
CA MET A 198 24.14 1.06 -9.12
C MET A 198 25.06 2.02 -9.88
N SER A 199 25.29 3.23 -9.36
CA SER A 199 26.23 4.19 -9.96
C SER A 199 27.70 3.75 -9.91
N LEU A 200 28.03 2.71 -9.13
CA LEU A 200 29.36 2.13 -9.06
C LEU A 200 29.69 1.18 -10.23
N ASN A 201 28.70 0.81 -11.04
CA ASN A 201 28.93 -0.01 -12.24
C ASN A 201 28.51 0.78 -13.49
N ARG A 202 29.49 1.05 -14.36
CA ARG A 202 29.32 1.80 -15.61
C ARG A 202 28.29 1.15 -16.55
N GLU A 203 28.15 -0.17 -16.56
CA GLU A 203 27.23 -0.88 -17.45
C GLU A 203 25.77 -0.52 -17.20
N TYR A 204 25.41 -0.18 -15.95
CA TYR A 204 24.05 0.24 -15.61
C TYR A 204 23.71 1.66 -16.07
N ARG A 205 24.70 2.44 -16.53
CA ARG A 205 24.54 3.81 -17.03
C ARG A 205 23.81 4.74 -16.05
N VAL A 206 23.94 4.49 -14.75
CA VAL A 206 23.42 5.36 -13.70
C VAL A 206 24.42 6.49 -13.47
N PRO A 207 24.01 7.77 -13.50
CA PRO A 207 24.90 8.88 -13.22
C PRO A 207 25.55 8.76 -11.83
N PRO A 208 26.80 9.24 -11.64
CA PRO A 208 27.43 9.29 -10.33
C PRO A 208 26.48 9.88 -9.29
N THR A 209 26.21 9.11 -8.23
CA THR A 209 25.24 9.48 -7.20
C THR A 209 25.85 9.19 -5.83
N THR A 210 25.74 10.13 -4.90
CA THR A 210 26.16 9.95 -3.51
C THR A 210 24.99 10.14 -2.55
N ARG A 211 25.11 9.58 -1.34
CA ARG A 211 24.17 9.80 -0.25
C ARG A 211 24.67 10.94 0.62
N VAL A 212 23.73 11.71 1.15
CA VAL A 212 23.99 12.76 2.14
C VAL A 212 23.12 12.46 3.35
N HIS A 213 23.72 12.43 4.53
CA HIS A 213 22.96 12.19 5.75
C HIS A 213 22.24 13.48 6.17
N TYR A 214 20.95 13.41 6.49
CA TYR A 214 20.17 14.59 6.86
C TYR A 214 20.77 15.35 8.05
N GLN A 215 21.33 14.64 9.03
CA GLN A 215 21.94 15.26 10.20
C GLN A 215 23.18 16.09 9.84
N GLU A 216 23.99 15.65 8.87
CA GLU A 216 25.17 16.39 8.40
C GLU A 216 24.72 17.65 7.67
N LEU A 217 23.74 17.50 6.76
CA LEU A 217 23.15 18.61 6.02
C LEU A 217 22.52 19.65 6.95
N ALA A 218 21.86 19.22 8.01
CA ALA A 218 21.23 20.11 8.99
C ALA A 218 22.26 20.84 9.87
N ALA A 219 23.40 20.21 10.16
CA ALA A 219 24.46 20.80 10.99
C ALA A 219 25.31 21.81 10.21
N ASP A 220 25.75 21.46 9.00
CA ASP A 220 26.50 22.35 8.11
C ASP A 220 26.16 22.06 6.64
N PRO A 221 25.20 22.80 6.06
CA PRO A 221 24.80 22.59 4.68
C PRO A 221 25.94 22.80 3.67
N SER A 222 26.83 23.76 3.93
CA SER A 222 27.87 24.17 2.98
C SER A 222 28.99 23.14 2.94
N ALA A 223 29.52 22.73 4.09
CA ALA A 223 30.54 21.70 4.15
C ALA A 223 30.02 20.35 3.62
N THR A 224 28.77 20.00 3.95
CA THR A 224 28.13 18.78 3.47
C THR A 224 27.97 18.78 1.94
N ALA A 225 27.55 19.90 1.35
CA ALA A 225 27.45 20.04 -0.10
C ALA A 225 28.83 19.93 -0.78
N ALA A 226 29.86 20.57 -0.21
CA ALA A 226 31.23 20.49 -0.72
C ALA A 226 31.76 19.04 -0.70
N ALA A 227 31.58 18.33 0.42
CA ALA A 227 31.95 16.92 0.55
C ALA A 227 31.19 16.02 -0.44
N ALA A 228 29.90 16.27 -0.65
CA ALA A 228 29.09 15.55 -1.62
C ALA A 228 29.60 15.77 -3.06
N LEU A 229 29.93 17.00 -3.43
CA LEU A 229 30.49 17.34 -4.75
C LEU A 229 31.84 16.67 -4.99
N GLU A 230 32.74 16.70 -4.00
CA GLU A 230 34.03 16.01 -4.10
C GLU A 230 33.86 14.49 -4.24
N ARG A 231 32.91 13.90 -3.53
CA ARG A 231 32.59 12.47 -3.68
C ARG A 231 32.06 12.16 -5.09
N LEU A 232 31.18 13.00 -5.64
CA LEU A 232 30.66 12.84 -7.00
C LEU A 232 31.77 12.96 -8.06
N ARG A 233 32.67 13.93 -7.92
CA ARG A 233 33.84 14.10 -8.81
C ARG A 233 34.76 12.88 -8.77
N THR A 234 34.99 12.34 -7.58
CA THR A 234 35.80 11.14 -7.38
C THR A 234 35.15 9.93 -8.02
N LEU A 235 33.87 9.67 -7.74
CA LEU A 235 33.11 8.56 -8.36
C LEU A 235 33.07 8.66 -9.88
N ARG A 236 32.93 9.88 -10.42
CA ARG A 236 32.96 10.09 -11.87
C ARG A 236 34.30 9.65 -12.45
N ARG A 237 35.43 10.12 -11.89
CA ARG A 237 36.77 9.75 -12.35
C ARG A 237 37.03 8.25 -12.24
N GLU A 238 36.65 7.64 -11.12
CA GLU A 238 36.88 6.20 -10.86
C GLU A 238 36.09 5.28 -11.80
N ILE A 239 34.81 5.59 -12.04
CA ILE A 239 33.90 4.68 -12.77
C ILE A 239 33.83 5.01 -14.27
N TRP A 240 33.89 6.30 -14.61
CA TRP A 240 33.69 6.78 -15.98
C TRP A 240 34.99 7.26 -16.66
N GLY A 241 36.06 7.42 -15.89
CA GLY A 241 37.32 8.02 -16.35
C GLY A 241 37.28 9.55 -16.34
N GLU A 242 38.34 10.17 -16.85
CA GLU A 242 38.29 11.59 -17.19
C GLU A 242 37.49 11.76 -18.48
N GLU A 243 36.35 12.45 -18.40
CA GLU A 243 35.70 12.93 -19.62
C GLU A 243 36.58 14.03 -20.24
N PRO A 244 36.66 14.12 -21.58
CA PRO A 244 37.23 15.30 -22.22
C PRO A 244 36.49 16.53 -21.69
N ASP A 245 37.22 17.61 -21.41
CA ASP A 245 36.69 18.87 -20.87
C ASP A 245 35.28 19.16 -21.37
N ALA A 246 34.33 19.36 -20.45
CA ALA A 246 32.97 19.72 -20.79
C ALA A 246 33.00 20.89 -21.81
N PRO A 247 32.17 20.82 -22.87
CA PRO A 247 32.18 21.86 -23.90
C PRO A 247 32.03 23.23 -23.23
N ALA A 248 32.85 24.18 -23.66
CA ALA A 248 33.00 25.51 -23.06
C ALA A 248 31.68 26.29 -22.89
N SER A 249 30.60 25.84 -23.54
CA SER A 249 29.24 26.38 -23.45
C SER A 249 28.55 26.21 -22.09
N LEU A 250 29.13 25.49 -21.14
CA LEU A 250 28.58 25.30 -19.78
C LEU A 250 29.37 26.01 -18.67
N ARG A 251 30.40 26.81 -19.02
CA ARG A 251 31.18 27.63 -18.07
C ARG A 251 30.68 29.06 -18.00
#